data_AF-A0A957UBZ8-F1
#
_entry.id   AF-A0A957UBZ8-F1
#
_cell.length_a   1.000
_cell.length_b   1.000
_cell.length_c   1.000
_cell.angle_alpha   90.00
_cell.angle_beta   90.00
_cell.angle_gamma   90.00
#
_symmetry.space_group_name_H-M   'P 1'
#
loop_
_entity.id
_entity.type
_entity.pdbx_description
1 polymer ?
#
loop_
_entity_poly.entity_id
_entity_poly.type
_entity_poly.pdbx_seq_one_letter_code
_entity_poly.pdbx_strand_id
1 'polypeptide(L)'
;EVNVALAGLQEAMVALSESELRAPFAGTVTALNIGAGEQVAAGAPLLQLADTTLWQVETLDLTEMDVVGILPGEEVSVTFDALP
;
A
#
# COMPACT_ATOMS: atom_id res chain seq x y z
N GLU A 1 13.41 27.54 29.04
CA GLU A 1 13.74 26.20 29.57
C GLU A 1 12.55 25.25 29.55
N VAL A 2 11.41 25.59 30.17
CA VAL A 2 10.20 24.73 30.15
C VAL A 2 9.76 24.34 28.74
N ASN A 3 9.75 25.27 27.78
CA ASN A 3 9.38 24.94 26.39
C ASN A 3 10.34 23.95 25.71
N VAL A 4 11.63 23.97 26.07
CA VAL A 4 12.63 23.02 25.53
C VAL A 4 12.41 21.64 26.12
N ALA A 5 12.14 21.56 27.43
CA ALA A 5 11.81 20.30 28.10
C ALA A 5 10.50 19.69 27.57
N LEU A 6 9.48 20.52 27.32
CA LEU A 6 8.22 20.09 26.71
C LEU A 6 8.41 19.58 25.27
N ALA A 7 9.25 20.25 24.47
CA ALA A 7 9.58 19.79 23.13
C ALA A 7 10.27 18.42 23.14
N GLY A 8 11.23 18.21 24.05
CA GLY A 8 11.90 16.91 24.20
C GLY A 8 10.97 15.80 24.68
N LEU A 9 10.02 16.10 25.57
CA LEU A 9 8.97 15.14 25.95
C LEU A 9 8.10 14.75 24.76
N GLN A 10 7.67 15.74 23.97
CA GLN A 10 6.84 15.51 22.79
C GLN A 10 7.58 14.65 21.75
N GLU A 11 8.86 14.92 21.51
CA GLU A 11 9.70 14.15 20.59
C GLU A 11 9.82 12.68 21.04
N ALA A 12 10.08 12.44 22.33
CA ALA A 12 10.15 11.09 22.88
C ALA A 12 8.80 10.35 22.77
N MET A 13 7.67 11.05 22.94
CA MET A 13 6.34 10.47 22.76
C MET A 13 6.05 10.09 21.30
N VAL A 14 6.49 10.91 20.33
CA VAL A 14 6.36 10.58 18.90
C VAL A 14 7.19 9.36 18.56
N ALA A 15 8.46 9.31 18.98
CA ALA A 15 9.34 8.17 18.75
C ALA A 15 8.78 6.86 19.36
N LEU A 16 8.15 6.95 20.53
CA LEU A 16 7.45 5.80 21.11
C LEU A 16 6.25 5.38 20.27
N SER A 17 5.44 6.32 19.77
CA SER A 17 4.29 6.00 18.93
C SER A 17 4.68 5.37 17.59
N GLU A 18 5.81 5.77 17.00
CA GLU A 18 6.33 5.22 15.75
C GLU A 18 6.85 3.77 15.91
N SER A 19 7.06 3.30 17.14
CA SER A 19 7.41 1.89 17.40
C SER A 19 6.23 0.93 17.22
N GLU A 20 4.99 1.46 17.19
CA GLU A 20 3.78 0.67 16.95
C GLU A 20 3.22 0.98 15.55
N LEU A 21 3.40 0.04 14.62
CA LEU A 21 2.84 0.17 13.27
C LEU A 21 1.36 -0.21 13.28
N ARG A 22 0.50 0.78 12.99
CA ARG A 22 -0.95 0.59 12.84
C ARG A 22 -1.32 0.61 11.36
N ALA A 23 -2.28 -0.22 10.97
CA ALA A 23 -2.81 -0.22 9.61
C ALA A 23 -3.49 1.12 9.30
N PRO A 24 -3.14 1.80 8.18
CA PRO A 24 -3.73 3.09 7.83
C PRO A 24 -5.17 2.98 7.33
N PHE A 25 -5.60 1.79 6.89
CA PHE A 25 -6.96 1.49 6.43
C PHE A 25 -7.29 0.01 6.65
N ALA A 26 -8.56 -0.36 6.52
CA ALA A 26 -9.00 -1.75 6.58
C ALA A 26 -8.63 -2.48 5.28
N GLY A 27 -7.93 -3.60 5.37
CA GLY A 27 -7.47 -4.36 4.21
C GLY A 27 -6.94 -5.73 4.60
N THR A 28 -6.31 -6.40 3.65
CA THR A 28 -5.68 -7.71 3.82
C THR A 28 -4.18 -7.61 3.64
N VAL A 29 -3.41 -8.24 4.54
CA VAL A 29 -1.95 -8.33 4.41
C VAL A 29 -1.62 -9.31 3.29
N THR A 30 -1.02 -8.83 2.20
CA THR A 30 -0.65 -9.65 1.04
C THR A 30 0.78 -10.17 1.11
N ALA A 31 1.65 -9.46 1.83
CA ALA A 31 3.03 -9.86 2.06
C ALA A 31 3.50 -9.38 3.44
N LEU A 32 4.31 -10.20 4.10
CA LEU A 32 4.99 -9.87 5.36
C LEU A 32 6.46 -10.25 5.19
N ASN A 33 7.32 -9.23 5.15
CA ASN A 33 8.75 -9.35 4.84
C ASN A 33 9.63 -9.13 6.08
N ILE A 34 9.12 -9.49 7.27
CA ILE A 34 9.85 -9.32 8.53
C ILE A 34 9.60 -10.51 9.46
N GLY A 35 10.66 -11.00 10.09
CA GLY A 35 10.60 -12.00 11.15
C GLY A 35 10.60 -11.39 12.55
N ALA A 36 10.07 -12.14 13.53
CA ALA A 36 10.15 -11.72 14.92
C ALA A 36 11.62 -11.64 15.40
N GLY A 37 11.99 -10.52 16.02
CA GLY A 37 13.36 -10.26 16.49
C GLY A 37 14.32 -9.74 15.44
N GLU A 38 13.86 -9.54 14.20
CA GLU A 38 14.64 -8.91 13.14
C GLU A 38 14.77 -7.40 13.38
N GLN A 39 15.96 -6.86 13.13
CA GLN A 39 16.22 -5.43 13.26
C GLN A 39 16.10 -4.77 11.89
N VAL A 40 15.29 -3.72 11.80
CA VAL A 40 14.98 -3.04 10.56
C VAL A 40 15.36 -1.57 10.62
N ALA A 41 15.80 -1.03 9.49
CA ALA A 41 16.07 0.40 9.35
C ALA A 41 14.76 1.18 9.25
N ALA A 42 14.78 2.43 9.71
CA ALA A 42 13.63 3.33 9.56
C ALA A 42 13.27 3.50 8.07
N GLY A 43 11.98 3.39 7.76
CA GLY A 43 11.46 3.50 6.39
C GLY A 43 11.57 2.22 5.55
N ALA A 44 12.13 1.12 6.09
CA ALA A 44 12.13 -0.16 5.38
C ALA A 44 10.68 -0.68 5.21
N PRO A 45 10.29 -1.15 4.00
CA PRO A 45 8.97 -1.72 3.78
C PRO A 45 8.86 -3.10 4.44
N LEU A 46 8.00 -3.23 5.45
CA LEU A 46 7.88 -4.47 6.25
C LEU A 46 6.72 -5.36 5.82
N LEU A 47 5.63 -4.75 5.34
CA LEU A 47 4.42 -5.46 4.95
C LEU A 47 3.74 -4.76 3.78
N GLN A 48 2.94 -5.52 3.04
CA GLN A 48 2.05 -4.99 2.03
C GLN A 48 0.60 -5.21 2.47
N LEU A 49 -0.18 -4.13 2.47
CA LEU A 49 -1.59 -4.11 2.81
C LEU A 49 -2.38 -3.73 1.56
N ALA A 50 -3.35 -4.56 1.16
CA ALA A 50 -4.21 -4.32 0.02
C ALA A 50 -5.67 -4.20 0.43
N ASP A 51 -6.37 -3.23 -0.15
CA ASP A 51 -7.83 -3.22 -0.17
C ASP A 51 -8.29 -4.08 -1.36
N THR A 52 -9.08 -5.11 -1.08
CA THR A 52 -9.57 -6.09 -2.07
C THR A 52 -11.05 -5.90 -2.41
N THR A 53 -11.65 -4.80 -1.97
CA THR A 53 -13.08 -4.49 -2.21
C THR A 53 -13.35 -3.99 -3.63
N LEU A 54 -12.39 -3.29 -4.24
CA LEU A 54 -12.48 -2.74 -5.59
C LEU A 54 -11.26 -3.14 -6.39
N TRP A 55 -11.46 -3.98 -7.41
CA TRP A 55 -10.39 -4.44 -8.29
C TRP A 55 -10.25 -3.53 -9.50
N GLN A 56 -9.02 -3.16 -9.81
CA GLN A 56 -8.66 -2.47 -11.04
C GLN A 56 -7.94 -3.48 -11.95
N VAL A 57 -8.40 -3.60 -13.19
CA VAL A 57 -7.78 -4.43 -14.21
C VAL A 57 -7.07 -3.51 -15.19
N GLU A 58 -5.78 -3.74 -15.40
CA GLU A 58 -4.97 -3.05 -16.40
C GLU A 58 -4.50 -4.07 -17.44
N THR A 59 -4.52 -3.67 -18.71
CA THR A 59 -4.00 -4.48 -19.82
C THR A 59 -2.96 -3.69 -20.60
N LEU A 60 -1.95 -4.40 -21.06
CA LEU A 60 -0.95 -3.90 -22.00
C LEU A 60 -1.14 -4.50 -23.40
N ASP A 61 -2.17 -5.33 -23.59
CA ASP A 61 -2.50 -6.01 -24.84
C ASP A 61 -3.31 -5.09 -25.78
N LEU A 62 -2.78 -3.90 -26.03
CA LEU A 62 -3.36 -2.92 -26.97
C LEU A 62 -2.24 -2.38 -27.85
N THR A 63 -2.44 -2.41 -29.16
CA THR A 63 -1.51 -1.77 -30.09
C THR A 63 -1.85 -0.30 -30.29
N GLU A 64 -0.91 0.45 -30.88
CA GLU A 64 -1.12 1.86 -31.28
C GLU A 64 -2.28 2.02 -32.26
N MET A 65 -2.64 0.99 -33.03
CA MET A 65 -3.81 1.03 -33.92
C MET A 65 -5.11 0.78 -33.16
N ASP A 66 -5.11 -0.14 -32.19
CA ASP A 66 -6.30 -0.53 -31.44
C ASP A 66 -6.78 0.60 -30.52
N VAL A 67 -5.84 1.32 -29.89
CA VAL A 67 -6.16 2.38 -28.92
C VAL A 67 -6.92 3.57 -29.53
N VAL A 68 -6.80 3.81 -30.84
CA VAL A 68 -7.45 4.95 -31.52
C VAL A 68 -8.97 4.85 -31.48
N GLY A 69 -9.51 3.63 -31.43
CA GLY A 69 -10.96 3.38 -31.44
C GLY A 69 -11.60 3.33 -30.06
N ILE A 70 -10.81 3.37 -28.97
CA ILE A 70 -11.31 3.13 -27.61
C ILE A 70 -11.72 4.44 -26.96
N LEU A 71 -12.91 4.44 -26.34
CA LEU A 71 -13.45 5.60 -25.64
C LEU A 71 -13.69 5.32 -24.14
N PRO A 72 -13.51 6.31 -23.25
CA PRO A 72 -13.86 6.14 -21.85
C PRO A 72 -15.35 5.80 -21.69
N GLY A 73 -15.63 4.77 -20.90
CA GLY A 73 -16.99 4.30 -20.62
C GLY A 73 -17.50 3.19 -21.53
N GLU A 74 -16.68 2.72 -22.48
CA GLU A 74 -17.01 1.52 -23.25
C GLU A 74 -17.10 0.29 -22.35
N GLU A 75 -18.10 -0.56 -22.61
CA GLU A 75 -18.24 -1.85 -21.95
C GLU A 75 -17.18 -2.82 -22.48
N VAL A 76 -16.53 -3.51 -21.55
CA VAL A 76 -15.47 -4.48 -21.86
C VAL A 76 -15.75 -5.81 -21.18
N SER A 77 -15.37 -6.90 -21.83
CA SER A 77 -15.38 -8.24 -21.24
C SER A 77 -13.96 -8.60 -20.84
N VAL A 78 -13.80 -9.06 -19.59
CA VAL A 78 -12.51 -9.53 -19.06
C VAL A 78 -12.61 -11.02 -18.81
N THR A 79 -11.67 -11.78 -19.36
CA THR A 79 -11.51 -13.23 -19.12
C THR A 79 -10.13 -13.50 -18.57
N PHE A 80 -10.01 -14.47 -17.67
CA PHE A 80 -8.74 -14.90 -17.11
C PHE A 80 -8.48 -16.33 -17.52
N ASP A 81 -7.30 -16.65 -18.04
CA ASP A 81 -6.96 -18.02 -18.47
C ASP A 81 -7.12 -19.05 -17.35
N ALA A 82 -6.98 -18.61 -16.09
CA ALA A 82 -7.15 -19.45 -14.91
C ALA A 82 -8.62 -19.73 -14.52
N LEU A 83 -9.60 -19.06 -15.15
CA LEU A 83 -11.03 -19.16 -14.85
C LEU A 83 -11.81 -19.44 -16.16
N PRO A 84 -12.22 -20.70 -16.42
CA PRO A 84 -12.96 -21.06 -17.62
C PRO A 84 -14.40 -20.52 -17.63
#